data_AF-A0A938L153-F1
#
_entry.id   AF-A0A938L153-F1
#
_cell.length_a   1.000
_cell.length_b   1.000
_cell.length_c   1.000
_cell.angle_alpha   90.00
_cell.angle_beta   90.00
_cell.angle_gamma   90.00
#
_symmetry.space_group_name_H-M   'P 1'
#
loop_
_entity.id
_entity.type
_entity.pdbx_description
1 polymer ?
#
loop_
_entity_poly.entity_id
_entity_poly.type
_entity_poly.pdbx_seq_one_letter_code
_entity_poly.pdbx_strand_id
1 'polypeptide(L)'
;MRHTDLWFSRIDRGSIVELGAARSGPCLSAFFPVPARSDARNRTFDAVYDQVSSALKANLPTGLAAAILRGVGSVLAAPKSWRPACESLAVYSSGDTFAVVAASLKLPHSVQIAPRFLTRPLLRGLAEEPRYDRRALLGKSIDQLPGRRTVTGIAEILQAAARGEVRYLLLTEDGVARGRADPGTGEVLETTTPGPEDDDLLDLAAVKTLETGGQVGVARRGQLATRGSIVIAVVAEGH
;
A
#
# COMPACT_ATOMS: atom_id res chain seq x y z
N MET A 1 15.81 24.09 2.13
CA MET A 1 15.02 23.03 1.47
C MET A 1 14.00 22.54 2.47
N ARG A 2 12.71 22.59 2.15
CA ARG A 2 11.68 22.10 3.07
C ARG A 2 11.76 20.57 3.03
N HIS A 3 12.30 19.97 4.07
CA HIS A 3 12.04 18.56 4.34
C HIS A 3 10.53 18.44 4.52
N THR A 4 9.83 17.80 3.58
CA THR A 4 8.45 17.42 3.79
C THR A 4 8.49 16.21 4.72
N ASP A 5 8.74 16.46 6.00
CA ASP A 5 8.71 15.44 7.05
C ASP A 5 7.24 15.04 7.26
N LEU A 6 6.72 14.18 6.37
CA LEU A 6 5.35 13.68 6.44
C LEU A 6 5.27 12.63 7.55
N TRP A 7 5.05 13.13 8.76
CA TRP A 7 4.70 12.32 9.93
C TRP A 7 3.21 12.04 9.92
N PHE A 8 2.81 10.87 9.44
CA PHE A 8 1.44 10.42 9.62
C PHE A 8 1.30 9.83 11.03
N SER A 9 0.74 10.62 11.94
CA SER A 9 0.42 10.16 13.30
C SER A 9 -0.68 9.10 13.34
N ARG A 10 -1.44 8.97 12.24
CA ARG A 10 -2.51 8.00 12.04
C ARG A 10 -2.63 7.72 10.55
N ILE A 11 -2.79 6.46 10.18
CA ILE A 11 -3.11 6.07 8.80
C ILE A 11 -4.54 6.47 8.54
N ASP A 12 -4.77 7.34 7.56
CA ASP A 12 -6.09 7.63 7.01
C ASP A 12 -6.06 7.60 5.47
N ARG A 13 -7.24 7.78 4.86
CA ARG A 13 -7.39 7.78 3.40
C ARG A 13 -6.41 8.76 2.74
N GLY A 14 -6.27 9.96 3.30
CA GLY A 14 -5.40 11.00 2.77
C GLY A 14 -3.95 10.55 2.77
N SER A 15 -3.48 9.95 3.87
CA SER A 15 -2.12 9.42 3.98
C SER A 15 -1.80 8.36 2.92
N ILE A 16 -2.72 7.43 2.65
CA ILE A 16 -2.50 6.38 1.65
C ILE A 16 -2.49 6.95 0.24
N VAL A 17 -3.40 7.89 -0.07
CA VAL A 17 -3.43 8.56 -1.38
C VAL A 17 -2.16 9.39 -1.59
N GLU A 18 -1.70 10.11 -0.58
CA GLU A 18 -0.47 10.91 -0.64
C GLU A 18 0.77 10.02 -0.87
N LEU A 19 0.88 8.90 -0.14
CA LEU A 19 1.95 7.92 -0.35
C LEU A 19 1.89 7.29 -1.75
N GLY A 20 0.70 6.91 -2.22
CA GLY A 20 0.53 6.29 -3.53
C GLY A 20 0.76 7.25 -4.72
N ALA A 21 0.63 8.55 -4.49
CA ALA A 21 0.91 9.59 -5.49
C ALA A 21 2.42 9.87 -5.68
N ALA A 22 3.26 9.50 -4.71
CA ALA A 22 4.70 9.76 -4.77
C ALA A 22 5.37 9.02 -5.94
N ARG A 23 6.16 9.77 -6.73
CA ARG A 23 6.87 9.28 -7.92
C ARG A 23 8.22 9.98 -8.01
N SER A 24 9.24 9.45 -7.35
CA SER A 24 10.56 10.12 -7.27
C SER A 24 11.73 9.15 -7.50
N GLY A 25 11.56 8.23 -8.45
CA GLY A 25 12.53 7.18 -8.75
C GLY A 25 12.27 5.92 -7.90
N PRO A 26 13.30 5.10 -7.59
CA PRO A 26 13.10 3.91 -6.78
C PRO A 26 12.53 4.30 -5.42
N CYS A 27 11.43 3.64 -5.06
CA CYS A 27 10.67 3.86 -3.85
C CYS A 27 10.92 2.72 -2.88
N LEU A 28 11.53 3.04 -1.74
CA LEU A 28 11.68 2.13 -0.61
C LEU A 28 10.38 2.08 0.20
N SER A 29 9.86 0.89 0.42
CA SER A 29 8.81 0.60 1.40
C SER A 29 9.30 -0.48 2.35
N ALA A 30 9.42 -0.17 3.63
CA ALA A 30 9.96 -1.09 4.62
C ALA A 30 9.04 -1.18 5.83
N PHE A 31 8.74 -2.40 6.27
CA PHE A 31 7.74 -2.71 7.29
C PHE A 31 8.37 -3.57 8.38
N PHE A 32 8.17 -3.18 9.63
CA PHE A 32 8.84 -3.82 10.77
C PHE A 32 7.91 -3.91 11.97
N PRO A 33 7.69 -5.12 12.52
CA PRO A 33 7.08 -5.27 13.83
C PRO A 33 7.92 -4.58 14.90
N VAL A 34 7.26 -3.83 15.79
CA VAL A 34 7.91 -3.24 16.95
C VAL A 34 7.71 -4.19 18.15
N PRO A 35 8.78 -4.64 18.81
CA PRO A 35 8.64 -5.45 20.02
C PRO A 35 7.90 -4.66 21.10
N ALA A 36 7.00 -5.33 21.84
CA ALA A 36 6.22 -4.70 22.92
C ALA A 36 7.10 -4.17 24.08
N ARG A 37 8.37 -4.60 24.16
CA ARG A 37 9.31 -4.23 25.23
C ARG A 37 10.10 -2.97 24.89
N SER A 38 10.17 -2.07 25.87
CA SER A 38 10.70 -0.72 25.69
C SER A 38 12.22 -0.64 25.48
N ASP A 39 12.97 -1.59 26.04
CA ASP A 39 14.43 -1.71 26.01
C ASP A 39 14.96 -2.35 24.71
N ALA A 40 14.12 -3.15 24.04
CA ALA A 40 14.44 -3.74 22.74
C ALA A 40 14.33 -2.72 21.58
N ARG A 41 13.74 -1.54 21.82
CA ARG A 41 13.42 -0.55 20.79
C ARG A 41 14.64 0.02 20.07
N ASN A 42 15.72 0.32 20.79
CA ASN A 42 16.95 0.81 20.16
C ASN A 42 17.58 -0.25 19.25
N ARG A 43 17.57 -1.52 19.67
CA ARG A 43 18.05 -2.63 18.84
C ARG A 43 17.19 -2.86 17.61
N THR A 44 15.88 -2.59 17.68
CA THR A 44 14.99 -2.64 16.52
C THR A 44 15.40 -1.61 15.46
N PHE A 45 15.81 -0.41 15.85
CA PHE A 45 16.28 0.59 14.91
C PHE A 45 17.54 0.18 14.16
N ASP A 46 18.54 -0.27 14.91
CA ASP A 46 19.81 -0.68 14.31
C ASP A 46 19.55 -1.82 13.32
N ALA A 47 18.72 -2.80 13.73
CA ALA A 47 18.29 -3.89 12.85
C ALA A 47 17.51 -3.41 11.60
N VAL A 48 16.61 -2.42 11.76
CA VAL A 48 15.87 -1.81 10.64
C VAL A 48 16.84 -1.13 9.67
N TYR A 49 17.73 -0.29 10.19
CA TYR A 49 18.69 0.45 9.39
C TYR A 49 19.64 -0.49 8.64
N ASP A 50 20.15 -1.52 9.32
CA ASP A 50 21.05 -2.51 8.74
C ASP A 50 20.39 -3.32 7.63
N GLN A 51 19.14 -3.74 7.83
CA GLN A 51 18.39 -4.48 6.80
C GLN A 51 18.04 -3.62 5.60
N VAL A 52 17.60 -2.38 5.82
CA VAL A 52 17.36 -1.41 4.75
C VAL A 52 18.67 -1.13 3.99
N SER A 53 19.77 -0.91 4.70
CA SER A 53 21.11 -0.68 4.13
C SER A 53 21.58 -1.85 3.27
N SER A 54 21.41 -3.08 3.76
CA SER A 54 21.73 -4.29 3.01
C SER A 54 20.89 -4.41 1.74
N ALA A 55 19.56 -4.23 1.84
CA ALA A 55 18.66 -4.31 0.70
C ALA A 55 18.96 -3.25 -0.37
N LEU A 56 19.23 -2.00 0.03
CA LEU A 56 19.54 -0.91 -0.89
C LEU A 56 20.88 -1.15 -1.59
N LYS A 57 21.93 -1.57 -0.86
CA LYS A 57 23.24 -1.86 -1.45
C LYS A 57 23.20 -3.02 -2.45
N ALA A 58 22.32 -4.00 -2.24
CA ALA A 58 22.17 -5.14 -3.12
C ALA A 58 21.40 -4.81 -4.41
N ASN A 59 20.49 -3.83 -4.39
CA ASN A 59 19.55 -3.59 -5.49
C ASN A 59 19.70 -2.23 -6.17
N LEU A 60 20.46 -1.29 -5.60
CA LEU A 60 20.60 0.07 -6.13
C LEU A 60 22.06 0.53 -6.25
N PRO A 61 22.37 1.43 -7.20
CA PRO A 61 23.65 2.12 -7.25
C PRO A 61 23.98 2.83 -5.93
N THR A 62 25.27 2.85 -5.56
CA THR A 62 25.76 3.39 -4.28
C THR A 62 25.27 4.81 -3.98
N GLY A 63 25.23 5.69 -4.98
CA GLY A 63 24.77 7.07 -4.81
C GLY A 63 23.29 7.17 -4.44
N LEU A 64 22.43 6.38 -5.08
CA LEU A 64 20.99 6.32 -4.79
C LEU A 64 20.72 5.66 -3.44
N ALA A 65 21.41 4.55 -3.15
CA ALA A 65 21.32 3.89 -1.86
C ALA A 65 21.70 4.84 -0.70
N ALA A 66 22.78 5.62 -0.86
CA ALA A 66 23.20 6.59 0.14
C ALA A 66 22.19 7.74 0.33
N ALA A 67 21.51 8.18 -0.73
CA ALA A 67 20.47 9.21 -0.63
C ALA A 67 19.26 8.73 0.19
N ILE A 68 18.77 7.53 -0.10
CA ILE A 68 17.67 6.90 0.64
C ILE A 68 18.07 6.66 2.11
N LEU A 69 19.27 6.13 2.36
CA LEU A 69 19.75 5.87 3.72
C LEU A 69 19.88 7.12 4.59
N ARG A 70 20.26 8.26 4.01
CA ARG A 70 20.32 9.52 4.77
C ARG A 70 18.96 9.90 5.35
N GLY A 71 17.89 9.83 4.56
CA GLY A 71 16.57 10.19 5.07
C GLY A 71 15.96 9.12 5.97
N VAL A 72 16.27 7.83 5.77
CA VAL A 72 15.93 6.80 6.77
C VAL A 72 16.62 7.11 8.10
N GLY A 73 17.93 7.38 8.09
CA GLY A 73 18.70 7.70 9.29
C GLY A 73 18.20 8.96 10.01
N SER A 74 17.90 10.03 9.28
CA SER A 74 17.40 11.28 9.90
C SER A 74 16.07 11.09 10.62
N VAL A 75 15.19 10.25 10.08
CA VAL A 75 13.87 10.00 10.65
C VAL A 75 13.96 9.09 11.87
N LEU A 76 14.76 8.01 11.80
CA LEU A 76 14.95 7.09 12.93
C LEU A 76 15.66 7.78 14.11
N ALA A 77 16.52 8.76 13.85
CA ALA A 77 17.20 9.54 14.90
C ALA A 77 16.29 10.57 15.62
N ALA A 78 15.09 10.86 15.10
CA ALA A 78 14.23 11.91 15.66
C ALA A 78 13.57 11.46 16.98
N PRO A 79 13.72 12.17 18.11
CA PRO A 79 13.19 11.74 19.42
C PRO A 79 11.67 11.57 19.51
N LYS A 80 10.91 12.27 18.65
CA LYS A 80 9.44 12.22 18.59
C LYS A 80 8.90 11.07 17.72
N SER A 81 9.80 10.30 17.09
CA SER A 81 9.44 9.24 16.13
C SER A 81 8.80 8.01 16.78
N TRP A 82 8.95 7.84 18.11
CA TRP A 82 8.45 6.68 18.83
C TRP A 82 7.22 7.02 19.67
N ARG A 83 6.06 6.66 19.13
CA ARG A 83 4.84 6.57 19.95
C ARG A 83 4.84 5.23 20.68
N PRO A 84 4.63 5.20 22.01
CA PRO A 84 4.70 3.98 22.83
C PRO A 84 3.59 2.95 22.58
N ALA A 85 2.73 3.14 21.57
CA ALA A 85 1.53 2.33 21.33
C ALA A 85 1.44 1.73 19.90
N CYS A 86 2.52 1.77 19.10
CA CYS A 86 2.51 1.15 17.78
C CYS A 86 2.97 -0.32 17.83
N GLU A 87 2.32 -1.18 17.05
CA GLU A 87 2.69 -2.60 16.89
C GLU A 87 3.69 -2.78 15.73
N SER A 88 3.78 -1.82 14.81
CA SER A 88 4.69 -1.86 13.67
C SER A 88 5.04 -0.45 13.17
N LEU A 89 6.16 -0.36 12.46
CA LEU A 89 6.60 0.82 11.73
C LEU A 89 6.57 0.52 10.23
N ALA A 90 6.06 1.46 9.44
CA ALA A 90 6.31 1.52 8.00
C ALA A 90 7.19 2.73 7.69
N VAL A 91 8.22 2.52 6.88
CA VAL A 91 9.19 3.53 6.46
C VAL A 91 9.14 3.63 4.95
N TYR A 92 8.95 4.85 4.46
CA TYR A 92 8.89 5.18 3.05
C TYR A 92 9.98 6.19 2.70
N SER A 93 10.67 5.94 1.59
CA SER A 93 11.73 6.85 1.11
C SER A 93 11.93 6.78 -0.40
N SER A 94 11.93 7.95 -1.05
CA SER A 94 12.26 8.10 -2.46
C SER A 94 12.69 9.54 -2.75
N GLY A 95 13.91 9.74 -3.26
CA GLY A 95 14.44 11.10 -3.50
C GLY A 95 14.40 11.96 -2.24
N ASP A 96 13.61 13.06 -2.29
CA ASP A 96 13.37 13.97 -1.16
C ASP A 96 12.09 13.64 -0.36
N THR A 97 11.33 12.63 -0.79
CA THR A 97 10.10 12.19 -0.13
C THR A 97 10.43 11.15 0.92
N PHE A 98 10.02 11.40 2.17
CA PHE A 98 10.19 10.47 3.27
C PHE A 98 8.95 10.49 4.16
N ALA A 99 8.52 9.32 4.61
CA ALA A 99 7.42 9.20 5.56
C ALA A 99 7.64 8.03 6.49
N VAL A 100 7.23 8.21 7.75
CA VAL A 100 7.16 7.11 8.72
C VAL A 100 5.76 7.04 9.30
N VAL A 101 5.25 5.82 9.33
CA VAL A 101 3.92 5.50 9.79
C VAL A 101 4.03 4.57 10.98
N ALA A 102 3.57 5.04 12.14
CA ALA A 102 3.42 4.22 13.33
C ALA A 102 2.08 3.50 13.29
N ALA A 103 2.08 2.21 12.95
CA ALA A 103 0.89 1.42 12.73
C ALA A 103 0.45 0.70 14.01
N SER A 104 -0.84 0.79 14.34
CA SER A 104 -1.47 0.02 15.43
C SER A 104 -1.85 -1.41 15.03
N LEU A 105 -1.29 -1.91 13.92
CA LEU A 105 -1.49 -3.27 13.42
C LEU A 105 -0.14 -3.92 13.18
N LYS A 106 -0.08 -5.25 13.33
CA LYS A 106 1.08 -6.05 12.93
C LYS A 106 1.24 -6.05 11.41
N LEU A 107 2.32 -5.43 10.93
CA LEU A 107 2.75 -5.46 9.54
C LEU A 107 3.75 -6.61 9.33
N PRO A 108 3.85 -7.17 8.10
CA PRO A 108 4.88 -8.15 7.80
C PRO A 108 6.26 -7.53 7.93
N HIS A 109 7.23 -8.32 8.38
CA HIS A 109 8.63 -7.90 8.32
C HIS A 109 9.12 -7.98 6.87
N SER A 110 9.31 -6.84 6.20
CA SER A 110 9.70 -6.82 4.79
C SER A 110 10.37 -5.50 4.36
N VAL A 111 11.20 -5.57 3.32
CA VAL A 111 11.83 -4.41 2.67
C VAL A 111 11.63 -4.56 1.17
N GLN A 112 11.02 -3.58 0.53
CA GLN A 112 10.71 -3.60 -0.90
C GLN A 112 11.20 -2.32 -1.58
N ILE A 113 11.76 -2.48 -2.77
CA ILE A 113 12.14 -1.38 -3.65
C ILE A 113 11.35 -1.58 -4.94
N ALA A 114 10.55 -0.59 -5.31
CA ALA A 114 9.68 -0.63 -6.48
C ALA A 114 9.57 0.77 -7.11
N PRO A 115 8.92 0.92 -8.28
CA PRO A 115 8.66 2.25 -8.85
C PRO A 115 7.73 3.13 -8.00
N ARG A 116 6.99 2.53 -7.06
CA ARG A 116 6.05 3.19 -6.13
C ARG A 116 6.21 2.70 -4.70
N PHE A 117 5.72 3.51 -3.76
CA PHE A 117 5.50 3.02 -2.41
C PHE A 117 4.41 1.97 -2.37
N LEU A 118 4.67 0.87 -1.66
CA LEU A 118 3.68 -0.15 -1.36
C LEU A 118 2.83 0.30 -0.18
N THR A 119 1.53 0.50 -0.37
CA THR A 119 0.62 0.90 0.72
C THR A 119 -0.25 -0.24 1.24
N ARG A 120 -0.30 -1.36 0.51
CA ARG A 120 -1.22 -2.49 0.71
C ARG A 120 -1.23 -3.06 2.12
N PRO A 121 -0.08 -3.25 2.81
CA PRO A 121 -0.08 -3.70 4.20
C PRO A 121 -0.81 -2.75 5.16
N LEU A 122 -0.87 -1.45 4.87
CA LEU A 122 -1.53 -0.44 5.70
C LEU A 122 -3.05 -0.42 5.54
N LEU A 123 -3.59 -0.96 4.44
CA LEU A 123 -5.02 -0.94 4.13
C LEU A 123 -5.89 -1.61 5.20
N ARG A 124 -5.32 -2.56 5.95
CA ARG A 124 -6.01 -3.20 7.09
C ARG A 124 -6.32 -2.21 8.21
N GLY A 125 -5.47 -1.19 8.40
CA GLY A 125 -5.71 -0.10 9.35
C GLY A 125 -6.72 0.93 8.85
N LEU A 126 -6.99 0.97 7.54
CA LEU A 126 -8.00 1.82 6.92
C LEU A 126 -9.40 1.23 6.88
N ALA A 127 -9.56 -0.06 7.19
CA ALA A 127 -10.83 -0.75 7.08
C ALA A 127 -11.86 -0.15 8.06
N GLU A 128 -12.51 0.93 7.63
CA GLU A 128 -13.75 1.41 8.19
C GLU A 128 -14.80 0.30 7.96
N GLU A 129 -15.66 0.05 8.95
CA GLU A 129 -16.81 -0.81 8.73
C GLU A 129 -17.62 -0.24 7.54
N PRO A 130 -17.71 -0.95 6.41
CA PRO A 130 -18.35 -0.40 5.24
C PRO A 130 -19.80 -0.05 5.59
N ARG A 131 -20.28 1.11 5.11
CA ARG A 131 -21.68 1.53 5.28
C ARG A 131 -22.68 0.55 4.64
N TYR A 132 -22.19 -0.36 3.80
CA TYR A 132 -22.93 -1.49 3.25
C TYR A 132 -22.45 -2.75 3.96
N ASP A 133 -23.38 -3.67 4.22
CA ASP A 133 -23.09 -4.94 4.84
C ASP A 133 -21.92 -5.62 4.11
N ARG A 134 -20.76 -5.70 4.79
CA ARG A 134 -19.58 -6.45 4.34
C ARG A 134 -19.98 -7.86 3.89
N ARG A 135 -21.07 -8.43 4.42
CA ARG A 135 -21.64 -9.73 4.00
C ARG A 135 -22.27 -9.69 2.62
N ALA A 136 -22.83 -8.57 2.16
CA ALA A 136 -23.31 -8.44 0.79
C ALA A 136 -22.13 -8.46 -0.19
N LEU A 137 -21.02 -7.82 0.16
CA LEU A 137 -19.81 -7.80 -0.66
C LEU A 137 -19.04 -9.12 -0.69
N LEU A 138 -19.03 -9.83 0.43
CA LEU A 138 -18.44 -11.17 0.57
C LEU A 138 -19.43 -12.30 0.21
N GLY A 139 -20.66 -11.96 -0.18
CA GLY A 139 -21.74 -12.87 -0.53
C GLY A 139 -22.20 -12.71 -1.98
N LYS A 140 -23.19 -13.50 -2.39
CA LYS A 140 -23.75 -13.49 -3.76
C LYS A 140 -24.79 -12.37 -4.00
N SER A 141 -24.83 -11.34 -3.15
CA SER A 141 -25.94 -10.37 -3.13
C SER A 141 -25.64 -9.05 -3.85
N ILE A 142 -24.41 -8.80 -4.31
CA ILE A 142 -24.10 -7.59 -5.08
C ILE A 142 -24.79 -7.61 -6.45
N ASP A 143 -24.83 -8.76 -7.13
CA ASP A 143 -25.45 -8.90 -8.46
C ASP A 143 -26.99 -8.67 -8.42
N GLN A 144 -27.56 -8.52 -7.22
CA GLN A 144 -28.98 -8.19 -7.01
C GLN A 144 -29.21 -6.69 -6.77
N LEU A 145 -28.15 -5.88 -6.67
CA LEU A 145 -28.27 -4.43 -6.54
C LEU A 145 -28.42 -3.81 -7.95
N PRO A 146 -29.54 -3.14 -8.26
CA PRO A 146 -29.74 -2.55 -9.58
C PRO A 146 -28.69 -1.48 -9.88
N GLY A 147 -28.16 -1.48 -11.12
CA GLY A 147 -27.15 -0.53 -11.58
C GLY A 147 -25.74 -0.81 -11.05
N ARG A 148 -25.45 -2.04 -10.61
CA ARG A 148 -24.14 -2.43 -10.09
C ARG A 148 -23.77 -3.83 -10.55
N ARG A 149 -22.48 -4.03 -10.79
CA ARG A 149 -21.92 -5.35 -11.09
C ARG A 149 -20.63 -5.61 -10.33
N THR A 150 -20.30 -6.88 -10.21
CA THR A 150 -19.02 -7.34 -9.65
C THR A 150 -17.98 -7.54 -10.74
N VAL A 151 -16.74 -7.12 -10.46
CA VAL A 151 -15.60 -7.30 -11.35
C VAL A 151 -14.46 -7.94 -10.56
N THR A 152 -13.77 -8.92 -11.14
CA THR A 152 -12.64 -9.62 -10.51
C THR A 152 -11.33 -9.50 -11.30
N GLY A 153 -11.38 -9.01 -12.54
CA GLY A 153 -10.21 -8.81 -13.39
C GLY A 153 -9.45 -7.53 -13.03
N ILE A 154 -8.17 -7.64 -12.66
CA ILE A 154 -7.38 -6.50 -12.16
C ILE A 154 -7.29 -5.33 -13.16
N ALA A 155 -7.17 -5.60 -14.46
CA ALA A 155 -7.11 -4.56 -15.48
C ALA A 155 -8.41 -3.77 -15.57
N GLU A 156 -9.55 -4.46 -15.56
CA GLU A 156 -10.87 -3.82 -15.58
C GLU A 156 -11.12 -3.02 -14.30
N ILE A 157 -10.70 -3.54 -13.14
CA ILE A 157 -10.81 -2.84 -11.85
C ILE A 157 -9.96 -1.57 -11.85
N LEU A 158 -8.73 -1.60 -12.37
CA LEU A 158 -7.86 -0.43 -12.43
C LEU A 158 -8.46 0.68 -13.29
N GLN A 159 -8.99 0.34 -14.47
CA GLN A 159 -9.65 1.30 -15.34
C GLN A 159 -10.91 1.88 -14.69
N ALA A 160 -11.75 1.03 -14.08
CA ALA A 160 -12.94 1.49 -13.36
C ALA A 160 -12.56 2.39 -12.17
N ALA A 161 -11.48 2.07 -11.44
CA ALA A 161 -10.99 2.87 -10.33
C ALA A 161 -10.47 4.23 -10.82
N ALA A 162 -9.77 4.28 -11.96
CA ALA A 162 -9.31 5.51 -12.58
C ALA A 162 -10.47 6.42 -13.02
N ARG A 163 -11.60 5.84 -13.47
CA ARG A 163 -12.83 6.57 -13.81
C ARG A 163 -13.70 6.93 -12.59
N GLY A 164 -13.34 6.50 -11.39
CA GLY A 164 -14.13 6.71 -10.17
C GLY A 164 -15.41 5.87 -10.09
N GLU A 165 -15.49 4.79 -10.87
CA GLU A 165 -16.64 3.88 -10.92
C GLU A 165 -16.62 2.83 -9.80
N VAL A 166 -15.45 2.60 -9.18
CA VAL A 166 -15.29 1.63 -8.09
C VAL A 166 -15.79 2.21 -6.78
N ARG A 167 -16.91 1.69 -6.29
CA ARG A 167 -17.47 2.09 -4.99
C ARG A 167 -16.87 1.30 -3.83
N TYR A 168 -16.63 0.01 -4.05
CA TYR A 168 -16.04 -0.91 -3.09
C TYR A 168 -14.99 -1.78 -3.78
N LEU A 169 -13.79 -1.84 -3.22
CA LEU A 169 -12.73 -2.77 -3.60
C LEU A 169 -12.42 -3.67 -2.41
N LEU A 170 -12.47 -4.98 -2.60
CA LEU A 170 -11.96 -5.96 -1.66
C LEU A 170 -10.79 -6.69 -2.29
N LEU A 171 -9.67 -6.75 -1.60
CA LEU A 171 -8.47 -7.46 -2.04
C LEU A 171 -7.94 -8.38 -0.95
N THR A 172 -7.11 -9.35 -1.33
CA THR A 172 -6.44 -10.22 -0.37
C THR A 172 -5.04 -9.73 -0.05
N GLU A 173 -4.61 -9.93 1.19
CA GLU A 173 -3.29 -9.53 1.68
C GLU A 173 -2.17 -10.30 0.97
N ASP A 174 -2.43 -11.56 0.63
CA ASP A 174 -1.51 -12.48 -0.04
C ASP A 174 -1.69 -12.55 -1.57
N GLY A 175 -2.59 -11.73 -2.13
CA GLY A 175 -2.80 -11.63 -3.58
C GLY A 175 -1.53 -11.13 -4.27
N VAL A 176 -1.24 -11.66 -5.45
CA VAL A 176 -0.11 -11.19 -6.28
C VAL A 176 -0.67 -10.84 -7.65
N ALA A 177 -0.62 -9.55 -7.99
CA ALA A 177 -0.84 -9.04 -9.34
C ALA A 177 0.27 -8.02 -9.62
N ARG A 178 1.17 -8.36 -10.54
CA ARG A 178 2.33 -7.55 -10.90
C ARG A 178 2.19 -7.10 -12.34
N GLY A 179 2.57 -5.87 -12.64
CA GLY A 179 2.59 -5.35 -13.99
C GLY A 179 2.73 -3.83 -13.99
N ARG A 180 2.67 -3.25 -15.19
CA ARG A 180 2.70 -1.80 -15.37
C ARG A 180 1.32 -1.31 -15.75
N ALA A 181 0.93 -0.15 -15.23
CA ALA A 181 -0.33 0.46 -15.60
C ALA A 181 -0.17 1.96 -15.81
N ASP A 182 -0.92 2.50 -16.76
CA ASP A 182 -0.98 3.93 -16.98
C ASP A 182 -1.60 4.64 -15.75
N PRO A 183 -0.95 5.67 -15.22
CA PRO A 183 -1.40 6.42 -14.05
C PRO A 183 -2.79 7.05 -14.14
N GLY A 184 -3.15 7.50 -15.34
CA GLY A 184 -4.33 8.31 -15.60
C GLY A 184 -5.49 7.46 -16.07
N THR A 185 -5.24 6.49 -16.94
CA THR A 185 -6.28 5.64 -17.53
C THR A 185 -6.51 4.34 -16.76
N GLY A 186 -5.52 3.87 -15.99
CA GLY A 186 -5.54 2.56 -15.36
C GLY A 186 -5.35 1.40 -16.34
N GLU A 187 -4.97 1.67 -17.60
CA GLU A 187 -4.69 0.65 -18.60
C GLU A 187 -3.45 -0.17 -18.21
N VAL A 188 -3.62 -1.49 -18.07
CA VAL A 188 -2.51 -2.38 -17.75
C VAL A 188 -1.74 -2.69 -19.03
N LEU A 189 -0.45 -2.34 -19.02
CA LEU A 189 0.46 -2.61 -20.11
C LEU A 189 0.89 -4.08 -20.07
N GLU A 190 0.65 -4.81 -21.16
CA GLU A 190 1.09 -6.20 -21.29
C GLU A 190 2.61 -6.27 -21.13
N THR A 191 3.05 -7.06 -20.14
CA THR A 191 4.47 -7.34 -19.94
C THR A 191 4.66 -8.85 -20.00
N THR A 192 5.49 -9.32 -20.91
CA THR A 192 5.74 -10.76 -21.16
C THR A 192 6.59 -11.42 -20.07
N THR A 193 7.33 -10.64 -19.28
CA THR A 193 8.16 -11.14 -18.17
C THR A 193 8.12 -10.15 -17.01
N PRO A 194 7.79 -10.60 -15.78
CA PRO A 194 7.82 -9.72 -14.61
C PRO A 194 9.19 -9.07 -14.43
N GLY A 195 9.20 -7.74 -14.33
CA GLY A 195 10.41 -6.93 -14.22
C GLY A 195 10.53 -6.20 -12.87
N PRO A 196 11.72 -5.69 -12.54
CA PRO A 196 11.91 -4.82 -11.36
C PRO A 196 11.07 -3.53 -11.43
N GLU A 197 10.68 -3.13 -12.64
CA GLU A 197 9.83 -1.97 -12.94
C GLU A 197 8.31 -2.25 -12.83
N ASP A 198 7.92 -3.45 -12.42
CA ASP A 198 6.50 -3.76 -12.24
C ASP A 198 5.99 -3.21 -10.91
N ASP A 199 4.78 -2.66 -10.95
CA ASP A 199 4.03 -2.20 -9.78
C ASP A 199 3.25 -3.37 -9.15
N ASP A 200 2.86 -3.21 -7.89
CA ASP A 200 1.80 -4.00 -7.29
C ASP A 200 0.45 -3.45 -7.77
N LEU A 201 -0.20 -4.15 -8.68
CA LEU A 201 -1.46 -3.69 -9.29
C LEU A 201 -2.62 -3.69 -8.28
N LEU A 202 -2.58 -4.54 -7.25
CA LEU A 202 -3.59 -4.54 -6.19
C LEU A 202 -3.45 -3.29 -5.31
N ASP A 203 -2.21 -2.91 -5.02
CA ASP A 203 -1.91 -1.67 -4.30
C ASP A 203 -2.35 -0.44 -5.11
N LEU A 204 -2.00 -0.41 -6.40
CA LEU A 204 -2.40 0.67 -7.29
C LEU A 204 -3.94 0.79 -7.40
N ALA A 205 -4.65 -0.33 -7.51
CA ALA A 205 -6.11 -0.34 -7.53
C ALA A 205 -6.70 0.22 -6.23
N ALA A 206 -6.10 -0.12 -5.08
CA ALA A 206 -6.52 0.41 -3.79
C ALA A 206 -6.30 1.93 -3.70
N VAL A 207 -5.11 2.41 -4.05
CA VAL A 207 -4.79 3.85 -4.07
C VAL A 207 -5.77 4.60 -4.97
N LYS A 208 -5.99 4.12 -6.21
CA LYS A 208 -6.90 4.75 -7.18
C LYS A 208 -8.36 4.77 -6.70
N THR A 209 -8.80 3.68 -6.07
CA THR A 209 -10.14 3.61 -5.49
C THR A 209 -10.30 4.63 -4.36
N LEU A 210 -9.30 4.76 -3.48
CA LEU A 210 -9.34 5.73 -2.38
C LEU A 210 -9.27 7.17 -2.89
N GLU A 211 -8.44 7.43 -3.89
CA GLU A 211 -8.25 8.74 -4.55
C GLU A 211 -9.57 9.25 -5.15
N THR A 212 -10.36 8.36 -5.76
CA THR A 212 -11.66 8.69 -6.36
C THR A 212 -12.84 8.60 -5.39
N GLY A 213 -12.58 8.36 -4.10
CA GLY A 213 -13.59 8.39 -3.03
C GLY A 213 -14.30 7.06 -2.75
N GLY A 214 -13.91 5.99 -3.42
CA GLY A 214 -14.33 4.62 -3.13
C GLY A 214 -13.79 4.11 -1.78
N GLN A 215 -14.25 2.92 -1.39
CA GLN A 215 -13.84 2.25 -0.14
C GLN A 215 -13.02 1.00 -0.45
N VAL A 216 -11.98 0.75 0.35
CA VAL A 216 -11.11 -0.42 0.21
C VAL A 216 -11.16 -1.25 1.48
N GLY A 217 -11.29 -2.56 1.32
CA GLY A 217 -11.20 -3.52 2.41
C GLY A 217 -10.25 -4.67 2.10
N VAL A 218 -9.71 -5.28 3.15
CA VAL A 218 -8.84 -6.46 3.04
C VAL A 218 -9.61 -7.70 3.51
N ALA A 219 -9.65 -8.72 2.67
CA ALA A 219 -10.33 -10.00 2.92
C ALA A 219 -9.34 -11.16 2.88
N ARG A 220 -9.67 -12.29 3.51
CA ARG A 220 -8.94 -13.55 3.32
C ARG A 220 -9.36 -14.19 1.99
N ARG A 221 -8.48 -14.93 1.30
CA ARG A 221 -8.77 -15.63 0.03
C ARG A 221 -10.04 -16.49 0.04
N GLY A 222 -10.41 -17.06 1.20
CA GLY A 222 -11.64 -17.85 1.35
C GLY A 222 -12.92 -17.05 1.61
N GLN A 223 -12.81 -15.72 1.75
CA GLN A 223 -13.95 -14.85 2.06
C GLN A 223 -14.50 -14.12 0.83
N LEU A 224 -13.75 -14.01 -0.27
CA LEU A 224 -14.26 -13.37 -1.47
C LEU A 224 -15.38 -14.21 -2.09
N ALA A 225 -16.44 -13.54 -2.55
CA ALA A 225 -17.63 -14.18 -3.12
C ALA A 225 -17.28 -15.09 -4.31
N THR A 226 -16.27 -14.72 -5.08
CA THR A 226 -15.72 -15.52 -6.17
C THR A 226 -14.55 -16.36 -5.67
N ARG A 227 -14.75 -17.68 -5.68
CA ARG A 227 -13.75 -18.65 -5.20
C ARG A 227 -12.44 -18.52 -5.98
N GLY A 228 -11.34 -18.32 -5.26
CA GLY A 228 -10.00 -18.23 -5.86
C GLY A 228 -9.62 -16.85 -6.39
N SER A 229 -10.55 -15.88 -6.40
CA SER A 229 -10.20 -14.48 -6.68
C SER A 229 -9.30 -13.91 -5.59
N ILE A 230 -8.42 -12.99 -5.98
CA ILE A 230 -7.56 -12.21 -5.08
C ILE A 230 -8.04 -10.76 -4.93
N VAL A 231 -9.01 -10.36 -5.74
CA VAL A 231 -9.61 -9.03 -5.76
C VAL A 231 -11.02 -9.11 -6.32
N ILE A 232 -11.91 -8.26 -5.81
CA ILE A 232 -13.24 -8.03 -6.33
C ILE A 232 -13.60 -6.56 -6.13
N ALA A 233 -14.20 -5.95 -7.14
CA ALA A 233 -14.72 -4.59 -7.08
C ALA A 233 -16.22 -4.57 -7.37
N VAL A 234 -16.92 -3.64 -6.74
CA VAL A 234 -18.28 -3.25 -7.10
C VAL A 234 -18.20 -1.95 -7.88
N VAL A 235 -18.58 -2.04 -9.14
CA VAL A 235 -18.58 -0.90 -10.06
C VAL A 235 -20.01 -0.46 -10.36
N ALA A 236 -20.21 0.82 -10.61
CA ALA A 236 -21.45 1.30 -11.22
C ALA A 236 -21.59 0.68 -12.63
N GLU A 237 -22.80 0.28 -13.00
CA GLU A 237 -23.08 -0.01 -14.42
C GLU A 237 -22.99 1.32 -15.19
N GLY A 238 -22.18 1.34 -16.25
CA GLY A 238 -22.16 2.46 -17.19
C GLY A 238 -23.56 2.65 -17.76
N HIS A 239 -24.01 3.91 -17.84
CA HIS A 239 -25.27 4.26 -18.47
C HIS A 239 -25.18 4.09 -19.99
#